data_AF-A0A8B9AJ55-F1
#
_entry.id   AF-A0A8B9AJ55-F1
#
_cell.length_a   1.000
_cell.length_b   1.000
_cell.length_c   1.000
_cell.angle_alpha   90.00
_cell.angle_beta   90.00
_cell.angle_gamma   90.00
#
_symmetry.space_group_name_H-M   'P 1'
#
loop_
_entity.id
_entity.type
_entity.pdbx_description
1 polymer ?
#
loop_
_entity_poly.entity_id
_entity_poly.type
_entity_poly.pdbx_seq_one_letter_code
_entity_poly.pdbx_strand_id
1 'polypeptide(L)'
;MSNDKQEDSLNLSDLALSAEDRVGLVNALKNKLQSLAGKQSDVLETLSPKVRKRVEVLREIQSQHDELEAKFFEERAALEAKYQKLYDPLYSKRYEIVNGVVEVEGVTNEPAEENPTEDKATEEKGVPNFWLNAMKTNEVLSEEIQERDEGALKYLKDIKWCRIDNPKGFKLEFFFDPNPYFKNAILTKMYHMIDDDEPILEKAIGTEIEWLPGKCLTQKLLKKKPKKGSKNAKPITKTEECESFFNFFSPPQVPDDDEDIDEDIAEQLQSQMEQDYDIGSTIRDKIIPHAVSWFTGEAVQEDDFEDLEEDDEDEDGEDDEEEDEEDEDDDEEEEEEEGKTRKKTATTKKKSGGDGQQGDRPAECKQQ
;
A
#
# COMPACT_ATOMS: atom_id res chain seq x y z
N MET A 1 35.51 39.92 19.69
CA MET A 1 34.72 39.99 18.44
C MET A 1 33.40 39.33 18.76
N SER A 2 32.29 40.06 18.68
CA SER A 2 30.96 39.54 18.97
C SER A 2 30.32 39.03 17.68
N ASN A 3 29.56 37.94 17.76
CA ASN A 3 28.63 37.50 16.72
C ASN A 3 27.28 37.28 17.39
N ASP A 4 26.51 38.34 17.58
CA ASP A 4 25.07 38.23 17.78
C ASP A 4 24.44 37.94 16.41
N LYS A 5 23.90 36.73 16.25
CA LYS A 5 22.93 36.43 15.20
C LYS A 5 21.55 36.62 15.80
N GLN A 6 20.90 37.72 15.46
CA GLN A 6 19.48 37.90 15.74
C GLN A 6 18.70 37.26 14.60
N GLU A 7 17.87 36.26 14.92
CA GLU A 7 16.94 35.65 13.98
C GLU A 7 15.67 36.50 13.93
N ASP A 8 15.34 37.06 12.77
CA ASP A 8 14.07 37.75 12.56
C ASP A 8 12.95 36.71 12.41
N SER A 9 12.37 36.32 13.54
CA SER A 9 11.18 35.47 13.58
C SER A 9 9.95 36.22 13.07
N LEU A 10 9.65 36.06 11.78
CA LEU A 10 8.36 36.43 11.22
C LEU A 10 7.28 35.51 11.80
N ASN A 11 6.64 35.95 12.89
CA ASN A 11 5.52 35.26 13.50
C ASN A 11 4.34 35.21 12.50
N LEU A 12 4.13 34.04 11.89
CA LEU A 12 3.00 33.76 10.99
C LEU A 12 1.66 33.54 11.74
N SER A 13 1.65 33.69 13.07
CA SER A 13 0.50 33.47 13.96
C SER A 13 -0.60 34.54 13.87
N ASP A 14 -0.73 35.24 12.74
CA ASP A 14 -1.67 36.36 12.54
C ASP A 14 -2.28 36.36 11.12
N LEU A 15 -2.16 35.25 10.38
CA LEU A 15 -2.90 35.00 9.12
C LEU A 15 -4.17 34.17 9.36
N ALA A 16 -4.93 34.53 10.39
CA ALA A 16 -6.30 34.04 10.57
C ALA A 16 -7.21 34.69 9.52
N LEU A 17 -7.37 34.01 8.37
CA LEU A 17 -8.29 34.43 7.30
C LEU A 17 -9.70 34.63 7.88
N SER A 18 -10.29 35.80 7.64
CA SER A 18 -11.60 36.16 8.17
C SER A 18 -12.74 35.35 7.55
N ALA A 19 -13.95 35.45 8.10
CA ALA A 19 -15.13 34.84 7.49
C ALA A 19 -15.36 35.38 6.06
N GLU A 20 -15.12 36.68 5.84
CA GLU A 20 -15.11 37.30 4.51
C GLU A 20 -14.03 36.72 3.59
N ASP A 21 -12.85 36.38 4.10
CA ASP A 21 -11.76 35.77 3.32
C ASP A 21 -12.03 34.29 3.00
N ARG A 22 -12.60 33.50 3.94
CA ARG A 22 -13.09 32.13 3.69
C ARG A 22 -14.18 32.15 2.62
N VAL A 23 -15.14 33.08 2.71
CA VAL A 23 -16.14 33.32 1.65
C VAL A 23 -15.46 33.74 0.33
N GLY A 24 -14.38 34.51 0.37
CA GLY A 24 -13.54 34.82 -0.79
C GLY A 24 -12.94 33.57 -1.44
N LEU A 25 -12.37 32.66 -0.65
CA LEU A 25 -11.74 31.43 -1.12
C LEU A 25 -12.74 30.40 -1.66
N VAL A 26 -13.87 30.19 -0.97
CA VAL A 26 -14.96 29.32 -1.45
C VAL A 26 -15.54 29.86 -2.76
N ASN A 27 -15.73 31.19 -2.88
CA ASN A 27 -16.09 31.79 -4.16
C ASN A 27 -14.97 31.66 -5.20
N ALA A 28 -13.69 31.73 -4.84
CA ALA A 28 -12.58 31.52 -5.77
C ALA A 28 -12.53 30.07 -6.30
N LEU A 29 -12.70 29.06 -5.46
CA LEU A 29 -12.81 27.65 -5.84
C LEU A 29 -14.04 27.40 -6.72
N LYS A 30 -15.20 27.92 -6.32
CA LYS A 30 -16.44 27.87 -7.12
C LYS A 30 -16.27 28.56 -8.47
N ASN A 31 -15.61 29.73 -8.52
CA ASN A 31 -15.28 30.43 -9.75
C ASN A 31 -14.22 29.67 -10.58
N LYS A 32 -13.31 28.89 -9.96
CA LYS A 32 -12.30 28.07 -10.63
C LYS A 32 -12.95 26.82 -11.28
N LEU A 33 -13.87 26.16 -10.58
CA LEU A 33 -14.72 25.09 -11.12
C LEU A 33 -15.66 25.61 -12.22
N GLN A 34 -16.35 26.73 -11.98
CA GLN A 34 -17.16 27.40 -13.01
C GLN A 34 -16.32 27.95 -14.17
N SER A 35 -15.04 28.26 -13.96
CA SER A 35 -14.10 28.59 -15.04
C SER A 35 -13.60 27.35 -15.78
N LEU A 36 -13.49 26.18 -15.16
CA LEU A 36 -13.12 24.93 -15.81
C LEU A 36 -14.28 24.36 -16.64
N ALA A 37 -15.47 24.22 -16.05
CA ALA A 37 -16.70 23.90 -16.78
C ALA A 37 -17.03 24.98 -17.83
N GLY A 38 -16.80 26.25 -17.48
CA GLY A 38 -16.89 27.39 -18.39
C GLY A 38 -15.93 27.28 -19.57
N LYS A 39 -14.66 26.91 -19.35
CA LYS A 39 -13.67 26.64 -20.41
C LYS A 39 -14.06 25.47 -21.30
N GLN A 40 -14.67 24.41 -20.75
CA GLN A 40 -15.19 23.31 -21.57
C GLN A 40 -16.40 23.75 -22.44
N SER A 41 -17.26 24.65 -21.94
CA SER A 41 -18.29 25.31 -22.77
C SER A 41 -17.65 26.23 -23.81
N ASP A 42 -16.67 27.03 -23.42
CA ASP A 42 -15.93 27.98 -24.27
C ASP A 42 -15.18 27.27 -25.40
N VAL A 43 -14.63 26.06 -25.17
CA VAL A 43 -14.10 25.21 -26.24
C VAL A 43 -15.21 24.86 -27.26
N LEU A 44 -16.38 24.41 -26.81
CA LEU A 44 -17.49 24.12 -27.73
C LEU A 44 -18.04 25.38 -28.44
N GLU A 45 -17.99 26.54 -27.77
CA GLU A 45 -18.48 27.81 -28.27
C GLU A 45 -17.53 28.49 -29.26
N THR A 46 -16.21 28.39 -29.03
CA THR A 46 -15.14 28.85 -29.94
C THR A 46 -14.97 27.94 -31.16
N LEU A 47 -15.33 26.65 -31.06
CA LEU A 47 -15.34 25.74 -32.21
C LEU A 47 -16.32 26.21 -33.30
N SER A 48 -15.82 26.29 -34.54
CA SER A 48 -16.62 26.66 -35.71
C SER A 48 -17.82 25.71 -35.92
N PRO A 49 -18.94 26.16 -36.53
CA PRO A 49 -20.15 25.35 -36.65
C PRO A 49 -19.94 23.98 -37.33
N LYS A 50 -18.99 23.88 -38.27
CA LYS A 50 -18.63 22.61 -38.92
C LYS A 50 -17.92 21.63 -37.98
N VAL A 51 -17.16 22.12 -37.01
CA VAL A 51 -16.46 21.27 -36.03
C VAL A 51 -17.36 20.96 -34.85
N ARG A 52 -18.17 21.92 -34.36
CA ARG A 52 -19.22 21.63 -33.36
C ARG A 52 -20.14 20.51 -33.83
N LYS A 53 -20.57 20.53 -35.09
CA LYS A 53 -21.41 19.45 -35.65
C LYS A 53 -20.70 18.09 -35.78
N ARG A 54 -19.36 18.05 -35.82
CA ARG A 54 -18.60 16.79 -35.70
C ARG A 54 -18.55 16.31 -34.25
N VAL A 55 -18.33 17.20 -33.28
CA VAL A 55 -18.35 16.86 -31.85
C VAL A 55 -19.73 16.36 -31.39
N GLU A 56 -20.82 16.89 -31.95
CA GLU A 56 -22.17 16.32 -31.76
C GLU A 56 -22.26 14.86 -32.22
N VAL A 57 -21.63 14.49 -33.34
CA VAL A 57 -21.60 13.10 -33.84
C VAL A 57 -20.66 12.22 -33.01
N LEU A 58 -19.54 12.76 -32.51
CA LEU A 58 -18.67 12.03 -31.59
C LEU A 58 -19.36 11.73 -30.26
N ARG A 59 -20.21 12.63 -29.75
CA ARG A 59 -21.04 12.40 -28.56
C ARG A 59 -22.11 11.33 -28.77
N GLU A 60 -22.71 11.27 -29.94
CA GLU A 60 -23.64 10.19 -30.33
C GLU A 60 -22.91 8.83 -30.35
N ILE A 61 -21.68 8.78 -30.88
CA ILE A 61 -20.83 7.58 -30.88
C ILE A 61 -20.43 7.20 -29.44
N GLN A 62 -20.08 8.15 -28.58
CA GLN A 62 -19.79 7.89 -27.17
C GLN A 62 -21.02 7.29 -26.46
N SER A 63 -22.20 7.88 -26.62
CA SER A 63 -23.43 7.32 -26.03
C SER A 63 -23.73 5.89 -26.50
N GLN A 64 -23.29 5.50 -27.70
CA GLN A 64 -23.40 4.14 -28.22
C GLN A 64 -22.30 3.20 -27.68
N HIS A 65 -21.14 3.72 -27.28
CA HIS A 65 -20.12 3.00 -26.50
C HIS A 65 -20.62 2.73 -25.08
N ASP A 66 -21.05 3.78 -24.38
CA ASP A 66 -21.55 3.72 -23.00
C ASP A 66 -22.74 2.73 -22.90
N GLU A 67 -23.61 2.69 -23.92
CA GLU A 67 -24.69 1.70 -24.03
C GLU A 67 -24.22 0.24 -24.19
N LEU A 68 -23.05 -0.01 -24.79
CA LEU A 68 -22.49 -1.37 -24.94
C LEU A 68 -21.70 -1.78 -23.68
N GLU A 69 -20.95 -0.84 -23.12
CA GLU A 69 -20.18 -0.95 -21.88
C GLU A 69 -21.09 -1.31 -20.68
N ALA A 70 -22.24 -0.63 -20.54
CA ALA A 70 -23.24 -0.98 -19.53
C ALA A 70 -23.77 -2.42 -19.66
N LYS A 71 -23.84 -2.97 -20.89
CA LYS A 71 -24.24 -4.38 -21.12
C LYS A 71 -23.09 -5.34 -20.80
N PHE A 72 -21.86 -4.98 -21.12
CA PHE A 72 -20.67 -5.74 -20.72
C PHE A 72 -20.57 -5.86 -19.19
N PHE A 73 -20.83 -4.78 -18.45
CA PHE A 73 -20.85 -4.83 -16.98
C PHE A 73 -22.02 -5.66 -16.41
N GLU A 74 -23.22 -5.61 -17.03
CA GLU A 74 -24.34 -6.50 -16.66
C GLU A 74 -23.98 -7.99 -16.88
N GLU A 75 -23.36 -8.31 -18.03
CA GLU A 75 -22.90 -9.68 -18.33
C GLU A 75 -21.73 -10.11 -17.42
N ARG A 76 -20.78 -9.22 -17.10
CA ARG A 76 -19.66 -9.45 -16.16
C ARG A 76 -20.18 -9.79 -14.76
N ALA A 77 -21.06 -8.94 -14.20
CA ALA A 77 -21.65 -9.16 -12.88
C ALA A 77 -22.49 -10.45 -12.83
N ALA A 78 -23.23 -10.78 -13.89
CA ALA A 78 -23.97 -12.04 -14.01
C ALA A 78 -23.04 -13.27 -14.09
N LEU A 79 -21.87 -13.13 -14.73
CA LEU A 79 -20.85 -14.18 -14.82
C LEU A 79 -20.17 -14.41 -13.46
N GLU A 80 -19.75 -13.36 -12.77
CA GLU A 80 -19.18 -13.40 -11.42
C GLU A 80 -20.16 -14.04 -10.44
N ALA A 81 -21.41 -13.56 -10.41
CA ALA A 81 -22.47 -14.10 -9.57
C ALA A 81 -22.88 -15.55 -9.92
N LYS A 82 -22.51 -16.06 -11.10
CA LYS A 82 -22.62 -17.48 -11.47
C LYS A 82 -21.42 -18.28 -10.93
N TYR A 83 -20.20 -17.80 -11.10
CA TYR A 83 -18.99 -18.51 -10.66
C TYR A 83 -18.84 -18.56 -9.14
N GLN A 84 -19.22 -17.49 -8.41
CA GLN A 84 -19.25 -17.52 -6.94
C GLN A 84 -20.06 -18.71 -6.41
N LYS A 85 -21.24 -18.96 -6.98
CA LYS A 85 -22.12 -20.10 -6.63
C LYS A 85 -21.53 -21.48 -6.96
N LEU A 86 -20.50 -21.53 -7.81
CA LEU A 86 -19.72 -22.75 -8.11
C LEU A 86 -18.51 -22.90 -7.17
N TYR A 87 -18.00 -21.79 -6.61
CA TYR A 87 -16.93 -21.78 -5.61
C TYR A 87 -17.43 -21.99 -4.18
N ASP A 88 -18.64 -21.53 -3.82
CA ASP A 88 -19.22 -21.70 -2.47
C ASP A 88 -19.16 -23.15 -1.94
N PRO A 89 -19.44 -24.22 -2.73
CA PRO A 89 -19.30 -25.61 -2.28
C PRO A 89 -17.85 -26.08 -2.12
N LEU A 90 -16.89 -25.45 -2.79
CA LEU A 90 -15.46 -25.74 -2.67
C LEU A 90 -14.90 -25.07 -1.41
N TYR A 91 -15.22 -23.79 -1.18
CA TYR A 91 -14.86 -23.09 0.05
C TYR A 91 -15.51 -23.73 1.29
N SER A 92 -16.75 -24.23 1.17
CA SER A 92 -17.40 -24.99 2.25
C SER A 92 -16.64 -26.28 2.61
N LYS A 93 -16.14 -27.03 1.61
CA LYS A 93 -15.28 -28.20 1.84
C LYS A 93 -13.92 -27.83 2.42
N ARG A 94 -13.29 -26.74 1.95
CA ARG A 94 -12.05 -26.22 2.53
C ARG A 94 -12.24 -25.91 4.01
N TYR A 95 -13.32 -25.23 4.36
CA TYR A 95 -13.69 -24.96 5.76
C TYR A 95 -13.84 -26.26 6.57
N GLU A 96 -14.58 -27.26 6.06
CA GLU A 96 -14.78 -28.55 6.73
C GLU A 96 -13.46 -29.28 7.00
N ILE A 97 -12.51 -29.27 6.05
CA ILE A 97 -11.19 -29.90 6.20
C ILE A 97 -10.30 -29.10 7.16
N VAL A 98 -10.16 -27.79 6.95
CA VAL A 98 -9.33 -26.90 7.79
C VAL A 98 -9.75 -26.93 9.26
N ASN A 99 -11.04 -27.13 9.54
CA ASN A 99 -11.59 -27.19 10.89
C ASN A 99 -11.79 -28.64 11.42
N GLY A 100 -11.34 -29.66 10.68
CA GLY A 100 -11.46 -31.08 11.04
C GLY A 100 -12.92 -31.53 11.26
N VAL A 101 -13.88 -30.92 10.56
CA VAL A 101 -15.29 -31.33 10.59
C VAL A 101 -15.48 -32.65 9.82
N VAL A 102 -14.65 -32.87 8.80
CA VAL A 102 -14.61 -34.08 7.97
C VAL A 102 -13.17 -34.59 7.90
N GLU A 103 -12.97 -35.86 8.24
CA GLU A 103 -11.69 -36.56 8.06
C GLU A 103 -11.47 -36.91 6.59
N VAL A 104 -10.24 -36.75 6.10
CA VAL A 104 -9.87 -37.00 4.70
C VAL A 104 -9.39 -38.45 4.51
N GLU A 105 -9.79 -39.09 3.40
CA GLU A 105 -9.33 -40.44 3.05
C GLU A 105 -7.79 -40.45 2.91
N GLY A 106 -7.12 -41.21 3.78
CA GLY A 106 -5.65 -41.26 3.87
C GLY A 106 -5.11 -41.02 5.28
N VAL A 107 -5.83 -40.30 6.14
CA VAL A 107 -5.41 -39.95 7.52
C VAL A 107 -5.43 -41.16 8.50
N THR A 108 -5.92 -42.32 8.05
CA THR A 108 -6.16 -43.49 8.91
C THR A 108 -4.90 -44.31 9.23
N ASN A 109 -4.27 -43.99 10.36
CA ASN A 109 -3.35 -44.84 11.14
C ASN A 109 -2.00 -45.19 10.48
N GLU A 110 -1.04 -44.27 10.55
CA GLU A 110 0.32 -44.73 10.91
C GLU A 110 0.33 -45.12 12.40
N PRO A 111 1.01 -46.21 12.80
CA PRO A 111 1.11 -46.58 14.20
C PRO A 111 2.03 -45.61 14.93
N ALA A 112 1.51 -44.92 15.95
CA ALA A 112 2.30 -44.01 16.78
C ALA A 112 3.57 -44.71 17.32
N GLU A 113 4.75 -44.15 17.06
CA GLU A 113 6.00 -44.72 17.53
C GLU A 113 6.02 -44.80 19.07
N GLU A 114 6.46 -45.92 19.63
CA GLU A 114 6.43 -46.20 21.07
C GLU A 114 7.53 -45.44 21.86
N ASN A 115 7.48 -44.10 21.84
CA ASN A 115 8.33 -43.22 22.65
C ASN A 115 7.49 -42.17 23.40
N PRO A 116 6.89 -42.51 24.56
CA PRO A 116 6.06 -41.58 25.33
C PRO A 116 6.93 -40.58 26.12
N THR A 117 7.45 -39.55 25.44
CA THR A 117 7.89 -38.31 26.11
C THR A 117 6.69 -37.54 26.64
N GLU A 118 6.74 -37.06 27.89
CA GLU A 118 5.62 -36.41 28.57
C GLU A 118 5.34 -34.98 28.06
N ASP A 119 4.79 -34.86 26.85
CA ASP A 119 3.93 -33.74 26.50
C ASP A 119 2.69 -34.25 25.76
N LYS A 120 1.53 -33.69 26.11
CA LYS A 120 0.26 -34.17 25.55
C LYS A 120 0.05 -33.59 24.16
N ALA A 121 0.29 -34.41 23.14
CA ALA A 121 -0.34 -34.23 21.84
C ALA A 121 -1.86 -34.19 22.03
N THR A 122 -2.44 -32.99 22.03
CA THR A 122 -3.84 -32.80 21.67
C THR A 122 -3.98 -33.26 20.23
N GLU A 123 -4.96 -34.13 19.95
CA GLU A 123 -5.29 -34.58 18.60
C GLU A 123 -5.41 -33.35 17.68
N GLU A 124 -4.49 -33.22 16.71
CA GLU A 124 -4.39 -32.02 15.86
C GLU A 124 -5.53 -32.00 14.85
N LYS A 125 -6.64 -31.40 15.29
CA LYS A 125 -7.90 -31.41 14.54
C LYS A 125 -7.87 -30.41 13.40
N GLY A 126 -7.93 -30.90 12.16
CA GLY A 126 -7.97 -30.08 10.96
C GLY A 126 -6.57 -29.62 10.54
N VAL A 127 -6.45 -28.34 10.15
CA VAL A 127 -5.17 -27.74 9.74
C VAL A 127 -4.86 -26.56 10.68
N PRO A 128 -4.05 -26.76 11.74
CA PRO A 128 -3.76 -25.73 12.72
C PRO A 128 -3.15 -24.47 12.09
N ASN A 129 -3.62 -23.30 12.54
CA ASN A 129 -3.12 -21.98 12.11
C ASN A 129 -3.29 -21.66 10.60
N PHE A 130 -4.07 -22.43 9.83
CA PHE A 130 -4.19 -22.32 8.36
C PHE A 130 -4.25 -20.87 7.84
N TRP A 131 -5.24 -20.09 8.29
CA TRP A 131 -5.41 -18.71 7.84
C TRP A 131 -4.33 -17.74 8.33
N LEU A 132 -3.79 -17.96 9.54
CA LEU A 132 -2.67 -17.15 10.04
C LEU A 132 -1.43 -17.35 9.17
N ASN A 133 -1.10 -18.61 8.86
CA ASN A 133 0.04 -18.93 8.01
C ASN A 133 -0.19 -18.36 6.60
N ALA A 134 -1.35 -18.64 5.97
CA ALA A 134 -1.65 -18.15 4.62
C ALA A 134 -1.56 -16.62 4.50
N MET A 135 -2.08 -15.86 5.48
CA MET A 135 -1.93 -14.41 5.47
C MET A 135 -0.49 -13.97 5.73
N LYS A 136 0.27 -14.63 6.60
CA LYS A 136 1.69 -14.27 6.87
C LYS A 136 2.66 -14.64 5.74
N THR A 137 2.27 -15.50 4.80
CA THR A 137 3.04 -15.81 3.59
C THR A 137 2.90 -14.71 2.52
N ASN A 138 1.83 -13.93 2.56
CA ASN A 138 1.59 -12.84 1.63
C ASN A 138 2.19 -11.53 2.16
N GLU A 139 2.94 -10.83 1.33
CA GLU A 139 3.76 -9.68 1.76
C GLU A 139 2.94 -8.57 2.40
N VAL A 140 1.93 -8.05 1.69
CA VAL A 140 1.00 -6.99 2.14
C VAL A 140 0.39 -7.28 3.52
N LEU A 141 0.07 -8.55 3.79
CA LEU A 141 -0.51 -8.98 5.06
C LEU A 141 0.53 -9.33 6.14
N SER A 142 1.74 -9.68 5.73
CA SER A 142 2.84 -10.00 6.65
C SER A 142 3.32 -8.77 7.43
N GLU A 143 3.29 -7.58 6.82
CA GLU A 143 3.68 -6.32 7.47
C GLU A 143 2.67 -5.89 8.56
N GLU A 144 1.38 -6.08 8.29
CA GLU A 144 0.29 -5.79 9.21
C GLU A 144 0.22 -6.74 10.42
N ILE A 145 0.59 -8.03 10.23
CA ILE A 145 0.43 -9.07 11.25
C ILE A 145 1.60 -9.07 12.24
N GLN A 146 1.41 -8.35 13.35
CA GLN A 146 2.38 -8.27 14.45
C GLN A 146 2.38 -9.55 15.30
N GLU A 147 3.51 -9.88 15.95
CA GLU A 147 3.68 -11.09 16.80
C GLU A 147 2.56 -11.23 17.87
N ARG A 148 2.06 -10.10 18.38
CA ARG A 148 0.98 -10.05 19.38
C ARG A 148 -0.38 -10.50 18.83
N ASP A 149 -0.60 -10.38 17.52
CA ASP A 149 -1.86 -10.63 16.84
C ASP A 149 -2.04 -12.10 16.51
N GLU A 150 -0.93 -12.81 16.24
CA GLU A 150 -0.93 -14.25 16.00
C GLU A 150 -1.78 -15.01 17.02
N GLY A 151 -1.62 -14.70 18.30
CA GLY A 151 -2.32 -15.39 19.37
C GLY A 151 -3.86 -15.32 19.29
N ALA A 152 -4.40 -14.28 18.63
CA ALA A 152 -5.83 -14.17 18.33
C ALA A 152 -6.16 -14.75 16.93
N LEU A 153 -5.29 -14.53 15.93
CA LEU A 153 -5.45 -15.08 14.58
C LEU A 153 -5.39 -16.63 14.53
N LYS A 154 -4.78 -17.29 15.52
CA LYS A 154 -4.84 -18.75 15.70
C LYS A 154 -6.26 -19.29 15.98
N TYR A 155 -7.24 -18.41 16.23
CA TYR A 155 -8.67 -18.75 16.36
C TYR A 155 -9.49 -18.43 15.09
N LEU A 156 -8.85 -17.96 14.01
CA LEU A 156 -9.51 -17.66 12.73
C LEU A 156 -9.81 -18.96 11.97
N LYS A 157 -11.10 -19.23 11.76
CA LYS A 157 -11.65 -20.48 11.22
C LYS A 157 -11.90 -20.44 9.72
N ASP A 158 -12.31 -19.27 9.24
CA ASP A 158 -12.73 -19.03 7.86
C ASP A 158 -12.61 -17.54 7.53
N ILE A 159 -12.31 -17.22 6.27
CA ILE A 159 -12.45 -15.87 5.72
C ILE A 159 -13.32 -15.97 4.47
N LYS A 160 -14.36 -15.15 4.39
CA LYS A 160 -15.28 -15.07 3.24
C LYS A 160 -15.39 -13.65 2.74
N TRP A 161 -15.84 -13.51 1.50
CA TRP A 161 -16.28 -12.23 0.97
C TRP A 161 -17.63 -12.36 0.27
N CYS A 162 -18.35 -11.25 0.14
CA CYS A 162 -19.52 -11.13 -0.72
C CYS A 162 -19.62 -9.72 -1.32
N ARG A 163 -20.07 -9.63 -2.58
CA ARG A 163 -20.45 -8.35 -3.22
C ARG A 163 -21.63 -7.70 -2.48
N ILE A 164 -21.73 -6.39 -2.58
CA ILE A 164 -22.88 -5.58 -2.17
C ILE A 164 -23.34 -4.80 -3.40
N ASP A 165 -24.62 -4.89 -3.74
CA ASP A 165 -25.16 -4.28 -4.97
C ASP A 165 -25.66 -2.83 -4.75
N ASN A 166 -25.90 -2.43 -3.49
CA ASN A 166 -26.39 -1.10 -3.14
C ASN A 166 -26.10 -0.75 -1.65
N PRO A 167 -25.16 0.17 -1.35
CA PRO A 167 -24.18 0.73 -2.29
C PRO A 167 -23.28 -0.35 -2.91
N LYS A 168 -22.62 -0.04 -4.04
CA LYS A 168 -21.66 -0.94 -4.71
C LYS A 168 -20.50 -1.32 -3.78
N GLY A 169 -19.79 -2.40 -4.11
CA GLY A 169 -18.60 -2.85 -3.39
C GLY A 169 -18.70 -4.23 -2.77
N PHE A 170 -18.02 -4.44 -1.63
CA PHE A 170 -17.88 -5.77 -1.02
C PHE A 170 -17.71 -5.74 0.50
N LYS A 171 -17.96 -6.88 1.13
CA LYS A 171 -17.72 -7.14 2.56
C LYS A 171 -16.88 -8.41 2.73
N LEU A 172 -15.86 -8.33 3.57
CA LEU A 172 -15.10 -9.43 4.15
C LEU A 172 -15.71 -9.86 5.49
N GLU A 173 -15.75 -11.16 5.76
CA GLU A 173 -16.20 -11.76 7.02
C GLU A 173 -15.16 -12.75 7.55
N PHE A 174 -14.63 -12.46 8.74
CA PHE A 174 -13.60 -13.25 9.44
C PHE A 174 -14.24 -13.99 10.60
N PHE A 175 -14.32 -15.32 10.51
CA PHE A 175 -15.04 -16.16 11.46
C PHE A 175 -14.08 -16.68 12.54
N PHE A 176 -14.30 -16.31 13.80
CA PHE A 176 -13.43 -16.68 14.92
C PHE A 176 -14.09 -17.68 15.87
N ASP A 177 -13.29 -18.61 16.40
CA ASP A 177 -13.69 -19.43 17.55
C ASP A 177 -13.78 -18.58 18.84
N PRO A 178 -14.49 -19.06 19.87
CA PRO A 178 -14.48 -18.47 21.21
C PRO A 178 -13.05 -18.39 21.75
N ASN A 179 -12.51 -17.18 21.82
CA ASN A 179 -11.09 -16.92 22.03
C ASN A 179 -10.83 -16.06 23.30
N PRO A 180 -9.61 -16.04 23.83
CA PRO A 180 -9.28 -15.30 25.04
C PRO A 180 -8.89 -13.82 24.77
N TYR A 181 -9.34 -13.23 23.65
CA TYR A 181 -9.03 -11.85 23.25
C TYR A 181 -10.25 -10.94 23.11
N PHE A 182 -11.29 -11.39 22.41
CA PHE A 182 -12.54 -10.62 22.18
C PHE A 182 -13.77 -11.54 22.14
N LYS A 183 -14.98 -10.95 22.19
CA LYS A 183 -16.25 -11.71 22.20
C LYS A 183 -16.83 -11.98 20.81
N ASN A 184 -16.44 -11.20 19.80
CA ASN A 184 -16.98 -11.28 18.45
C ASN A 184 -16.70 -12.67 17.84
N ALA A 185 -17.74 -13.39 17.41
CA ALA A 185 -17.59 -14.63 16.64
C ALA A 185 -17.37 -14.36 15.14
N ILE A 186 -17.69 -13.15 14.67
CA ILE A 186 -17.41 -12.66 13.32
C ILE A 186 -16.90 -11.23 13.45
N LEU A 187 -15.78 -10.92 12.80
CA LEU A 187 -15.37 -9.55 12.51
C LEU A 187 -15.63 -9.28 11.02
N THR A 188 -16.13 -8.09 10.68
CA THR A 188 -16.44 -7.73 9.29
C THR A 188 -15.76 -6.42 8.89
N LYS A 189 -15.36 -6.35 7.62
CA LYS A 189 -14.83 -5.16 6.97
C LYS A 189 -15.60 -4.98 5.66
N MET A 190 -16.02 -3.76 5.36
CA MET A 190 -16.89 -3.42 4.25
C MET A 190 -16.31 -2.21 3.51
N TYR A 191 -16.28 -2.28 2.19
CA TYR A 191 -15.89 -1.19 1.31
C TYR A 191 -17.08 -0.85 0.43
N HIS A 192 -17.54 0.40 0.53
CA HIS A 192 -18.44 0.99 -0.44
C HIS A 192 -17.59 1.57 -1.58
N MET A 193 -17.91 1.20 -2.81
CA MET A 193 -17.22 1.68 -4.01
C MET A 193 -18.17 2.59 -4.79
N ILE A 194 -17.63 3.61 -5.46
CA ILE A 194 -18.41 4.44 -6.39
C ILE A 194 -18.70 3.62 -7.65
N ASP A 195 -17.72 2.86 -8.13
CA ASP A 195 -17.91 1.84 -9.16
C ASP A 195 -17.15 0.52 -8.86
N ASP A 196 -17.58 -0.57 -9.53
CA ASP A 196 -16.96 -1.90 -9.46
C ASP A 196 -15.96 -2.12 -10.63
N ASP A 197 -15.84 -1.13 -11.52
CA ASP A 197 -15.04 -1.17 -12.76
C ASP A 197 -13.84 -0.22 -12.67
N GLU A 198 -14.05 1.05 -12.31
CA GLU A 198 -13.03 1.90 -11.70
C GLU A 198 -13.17 1.79 -10.16
N PRO A 199 -12.23 1.13 -9.44
CA PRO A 199 -12.41 0.79 -8.02
C PRO A 199 -12.17 1.98 -7.08
N ILE A 200 -12.93 3.06 -7.27
CA ILE A 200 -12.87 4.28 -6.46
C ILE A 200 -13.59 4.02 -5.13
N LEU A 201 -12.83 4.00 -4.03
CA LEU A 201 -13.35 3.83 -2.67
C LEU A 201 -14.19 5.05 -2.24
N GLU A 202 -15.48 4.84 -1.94
CA GLU A 202 -16.31 5.85 -1.28
C GLU A 202 -16.06 5.83 0.24
N LYS A 203 -16.11 4.64 0.86
CA LYS A 203 -16.00 4.51 2.32
C LYS A 203 -15.61 3.11 2.77
N ALA A 204 -14.69 3.03 3.73
CA ALA A 204 -14.40 1.82 4.50
C ALA A 204 -15.16 1.82 5.84
N ILE A 205 -15.74 0.66 6.21
CA ILE A 205 -16.50 0.44 7.45
C ILE A 205 -16.02 -0.87 8.09
N GLY A 206 -15.47 -0.78 9.30
CA GLY A 206 -15.02 -1.93 10.09
C GLY A 206 -16.01 -2.37 11.18
N THR A 207 -15.57 -3.27 12.07
CA THR A 207 -16.36 -3.82 13.18
C THR A 207 -15.71 -3.49 14.51
N GLU A 208 -16.46 -2.86 15.43
CA GLU A 208 -15.97 -2.62 16.79
C GLU A 208 -15.68 -3.96 17.51
N ILE A 209 -14.43 -4.14 17.94
CA ILE A 209 -13.98 -5.37 18.58
C ILE A 209 -14.27 -5.30 20.08
N GLU A 210 -15.10 -6.22 20.58
CA GLU A 210 -15.44 -6.36 22.00
C GLU A 210 -14.29 -7.01 22.78
N TRP A 211 -13.17 -6.30 22.91
CA TRP A 211 -11.98 -6.74 23.62
C TRP A 211 -12.26 -7.13 25.07
N LEU A 212 -11.69 -8.25 25.49
CA LEU A 212 -11.71 -8.71 26.88
C LEU A 212 -10.76 -7.87 27.76
N PRO A 213 -10.96 -7.82 29.09
CA PRO A 213 -10.20 -6.94 29.97
C PRO A 213 -8.67 -7.17 29.90
N GLY A 214 -7.95 -6.15 29.41
CA GLY A 214 -6.49 -6.21 29.25
C GLY A 214 -6.00 -7.01 28.05
N LYS A 215 -6.87 -7.29 27.07
CA LYS A 215 -6.57 -8.08 25.86
C LYS A 215 -6.56 -7.30 24.53
N CYS A 216 -6.85 -6.00 24.57
CA CYS A 216 -6.78 -5.12 23.41
C CYS A 216 -5.43 -5.21 22.69
N LEU A 217 -5.45 -5.48 21.38
CA LEU A 217 -4.25 -5.61 20.55
C LEU A 217 -3.87 -4.31 19.84
N THR A 218 -4.85 -3.45 19.51
CA THR A 218 -4.63 -2.14 18.89
C THR A 218 -4.02 -1.09 19.84
N GLN A 219 -3.87 -1.41 21.13
CA GLN A 219 -3.42 -0.46 22.17
C GLN A 219 -2.36 -1.04 23.12
N LYS A 220 -1.54 -0.16 23.71
CA LYS A 220 -0.49 -0.44 24.71
C LYS A 220 -0.73 0.41 25.98
N LEU A 221 -0.63 -0.20 27.18
CA LEU A 221 -0.93 0.46 28.47
C LEU A 221 0.34 0.94 29.20
N LEU A 222 0.69 2.21 29.03
CA LEU A 222 1.87 2.84 29.61
C LEU A 222 1.63 3.34 31.04
N LYS A 223 2.20 2.64 32.03
CA LYS A 223 2.16 3.00 33.46
C LYS A 223 3.18 4.09 33.79
N LYS A 224 2.77 5.36 33.82
CA LYS A 224 3.65 6.47 34.22
C LYS A 224 3.83 6.52 35.74
N LYS A 225 5.08 6.59 36.21
CA LYS A 225 5.41 6.77 37.63
C LYS A 225 4.85 8.12 38.12
N PRO A 226 4.19 8.20 39.31
CA PRO A 226 3.62 9.44 39.80
C PRO A 226 4.70 10.50 40.06
N LYS A 227 4.38 11.78 39.81
CA LYS A 227 5.31 12.91 40.03
C LYS A 227 5.82 12.92 41.48
N LYS A 228 7.14 13.03 41.62
CA LYS A 228 7.89 12.96 42.90
C LYS A 228 7.48 14.09 43.85
N GLY A 229 6.48 13.83 44.68
CA GLY A 229 5.95 14.79 45.67
C GLY A 229 4.56 14.43 46.22
N SER A 230 3.70 13.80 45.42
CA SER A 230 2.36 13.40 45.90
C SER A 230 2.41 12.11 46.72
N LYS A 231 2.08 12.19 48.02
CA LYS A 231 2.16 11.05 48.96
C LYS A 231 1.04 10.01 48.81
N ASN A 232 0.04 10.22 47.94
CA ASN A 232 -1.11 9.32 47.73
C ASN A 232 -1.58 9.27 46.26
N ALA A 233 -0.70 9.51 45.28
CA ALA A 233 -1.07 9.40 43.87
C ALA A 233 -1.22 7.94 43.42
N LYS A 234 -2.41 7.57 42.92
CA LYS A 234 -2.60 6.33 42.14
C LYS A 234 -1.71 6.36 40.88
N PRO A 235 -1.27 5.21 40.35
CA PRO A 235 -0.58 5.15 39.06
C PRO A 235 -1.46 5.74 37.95
N ILE A 236 -0.86 6.57 37.09
CA ILE A 236 -1.54 7.08 35.89
C ILE A 236 -1.17 6.15 34.74
N THR A 237 -2.16 5.38 34.28
CA THR A 237 -2.06 4.64 33.02
C THR A 237 -2.42 5.60 31.88
N LYS A 238 -1.52 5.77 30.91
CA LYS A 238 -1.87 6.32 29.59
C LYS A 238 -2.10 5.12 28.66
N THR A 239 -3.17 5.15 27.90
CA THR A 239 -3.33 4.28 26.73
C THR A 239 -2.65 4.96 25.53
N GLU A 240 -2.06 4.17 24.65
CA GLU A 240 -1.40 4.62 23.42
C GLU A 240 -1.74 3.58 22.34
N GLU A 241 -2.11 4.04 21.15
CA GLU A 241 -2.33 3.17 19.98
C GLU A 241 -1.01 2.65 19.40
N CYS A 242 -1.08 1.65 18.53
CA CYS A 242 0.09 1.02 17.91
C CYS A 242 -0.30 0.10 16.74
N GLU A 243 0.70 -0.28 15.93
CA GLU A 243 0.58 -1.38 14.97
C GLU A 243 -0.07 -2.63 15.59
N SER A 244 -1.04 -3.17 14.85
CA SER A 244 -1.74 -4.43 15.06
C SER A 244 -2.66 -4.65 13.86
N PHE A 245 -2.68 -5.85 13.27
CA PHE A 245 -3.58 -6.22 12.18
C PHE A 245 -5.05 -5.89 12.49
N PHE A 246 -5.44 -5.91 13.78
CA PHE A 246 -6.80 -5.59 14.19
C PHE A 246 -7.18 -4.11 14.04
N ASN A 247 -6.25 -3.22 13.68
CA ASN A 247 -6.53 -1.86 13.24
C ASN A 247 -7.34 -1.84 11.93
N PHE A 248 -7.22 -2.88 11.08
CA PHE A 248 -7.99 -3.07 9.84
C PHE A 248 -9.51 -3.04 10.05
N PHE A 249 -10.00 -3.36 11.25
CA PHE A 249 -11.42 -3.28 11.63
C PHE A 249 -11.82 -1.92 12.21
N SER A 250 -10.92 -0.95 12.22
CA SER A 250 -11.12 0.46 12.61
C SER A 250 -10.55 1.38 11.51
N PRO A 251 -11.04 1.28 10.25
CA PRO A 251 -10.41 1.93 9.11
C PRO A 251 -10.43 3.47 9.22
N PRO A 252 -9.49 4.16 8.52
CA PRO A 252 -9.45 5.61 8.49
C PRO A 252 -10.81 6.22 8.12
N GLN A 253 -11.14 7.35 8.74
CA GLN A 253 -12.39 8.07 8.47
C GLN A 253 -12.07 9.43 7.86
N VAL A 254 -12.64 9.71 6.68
CA VAL A 254 -12.68 11.06 6.12
C VAL A 254 -13.45 11.97 7.08
N PRO A 255 -12.87 13.09 7.55
CA PRO A 255 -13.59 14.06 8.39
C PRO A 255 -14.75 14.71 7.63
N ASP A 256 -15.87 15.00 8.32
CA ASP A 256 -17.05 15.64 7.71
C ASP A 256 -16.85 17.15 7.40
N ASP A 257 -15.76 17.77 7.88
CA ASP A 257 -15.43 19.20 7.72
C ASP A 257 -14.09 19.37 6.97
N ASP A 258 -14.13 19.65 5.65
CA ASP A 258 -12.95 19.85 4.79
C ASP A 258 -12.12 21.12 5.13
N GLU A 259 -12.63 22.05 5.95
CA GLU A 259 -12.06 23.41 6.05
C GLU A 259 -10.77 23.55 6.89
N ASP A 260 -10.38 22.54 7.67
CA ASP A 260 -9.22 22.61 8.58
C ASP A 260 -8.27 21.37 8.50
N ILE A 261 -8.34 20.55 7.43
CA ILE A 261 -7.32 19.51 7.13
C ILE A 261 -6.16 20.16 6.35
N ASP A 262 -4.92 19.96 6.78
CA ASP A 262 -3.75 20.39 6.00
C ASP A 262 -3.35 19.39 4.90
N GLU A 263 -2.58 19.84 3.92
CA GLU A 263 -2.24 19.06 2.71
C GLU A 263 -1.44 17.79 3.06
N ASP A 264 -0.55 17.88 4.05
CA ASP A 264 0.25 16.76 4.58
C ASP A 264 -0.64 15.68 5.26
N ILE A 265 -1.63 16.09 6.07
CA ILE A 265 -2.60 15.17 6.70
C ILE A 265 -3.55 14.57 5.65
N ALA A 266 -3.94 15.32 4.63
CA ALA A 266 -4.80 14.83 3.55
C ALA A 266 -4.09 13.75 2.72
N GLU A 267 -2.82 13.97 2.34
CA GLU A 267 -1.98 12.97 1.65
C GLU A 267 -1.75 11.73 2.54
N GLN A 268 -1.45 11.92 3.83
CA GLN A 268 -1.30 10.81 4.78
C GLN A 268 -2.60 10.01 4.96
N LEU A 269 -3.77 10.67 4.99
CA LEU A 269 -5.07 10.00 5.10
C LEU A 269 -5.40 9.23 3.82
N GLN A 270 -5.11 9.79 2.65
CA GLN A 270 -5.28 9.09 1.37
C GLN A 270 -4.42 7.81 1.33
N SER A 271 -3.13 7.93 1.64
CA SER A 271 -2.21 6.78 1.70
C SER A 271 -2.67 5.69 2.69
N GLN A 272 -3.21 6.07 3.85
CA GLN A 272 -3.79 5.11 4.80
C GLN A 272 -5.08 4.45 4.27
N MET A 273 -5.90 5.16 3.48
CA MET A 273 -7.11 4.60 2.87
C MET A 273 -6.80 3.68 1.69
N GLU A 274 -5.74 3.97 0.94
CA GLU A 274 -5.20 3.14 -0.14
C GLU A 274 -4.63 1.84 0.43
N GLN A 275 -3.73 1.91 1.41
CA GLN A 275 -3.23 0.75 2.16
C GLN A 275 -4.36 -0.09 2.79
N ASP A 276 -5.36 0.56 3.42
CA ASP A 276 -6.53 -0.14 3.98
C ASP A 276 -7.40 -0.82 2.91
N TYR A 277 -7.45 -0.28 1.69
CA TYR A 277 -8.11 -0.93 0.55
C TYR A 277 -7.29 -2.10 0.00
N ASP A 278 -5.97 -1.96 -0.15
CA ASP A 278 -5.09 -2.98 -0.72
C ASP A 278 -4.98 -4.23 0.15
N ILE A 279 -4.99 -4.07 1.47
CA ILE A 279 -5.18 -5.18 2.42
C ILE A 279 -6.53 -5.89 2.15
N GLY A 280 -7.57 -5.12 1.84
CA GLY A 280 -8.93 -5.63 1.58
C GLY A 280 -9.09 -6.35 0.24
N SER A 281 -8.53 -5.80 -0.84
CA SER A 281 -8.50 -6.41 -2.17
C SER A 281 -7.61 -7.64 -2.20
N THR A 282 -6.43 -7.59 -1.58
CA THR A 282 -5.52 -8.74 -1.45
C THR A 282 -6.20 -9.91 -0.72
N ILE A 283 -6.97 -9.64 0.34
CA ILE A 283 -7.76 -10.70 1.00
C ILE A 283 -8.88 -11.23 0.09
N ARG A 284 -9.59 -10.36 -0.63
CA ARG A 284 -10.69 -10.71 -1.55
C ARG A 284 -10.22 -11.61 -2.71
N ASP A 285 -9.10 -11.23 -3.33
CA ASP A 285 -8.70 -11.70 -4.66
C ASP A 285 -7.50 -12.67 -4.64
N LYS A 286 -6.45 -12.39 -3.84
CA LYS A 286 -5.31 -13.32 -3.67
C LYS A 286 -5.60 -14.37 -2.59
N ILE A 287 -5.93 -13.96 -1.35
CA ILE A 287 -6.01 -14.92 -0.22
C ILE A 287 -7.23 -15.84 -0.28
N ILE A 288 -8.46 -15.31 -0.38
CA ILE A 288 -9.66 -16.17 -0.27
C ILE A 288 -9.73 -17.23 -1.38
N PRO A 289 -9.37 -16.97 -2.65
CA PRO A 289 -9.32 -18.00 -3.67
C PRO A 289 -8.11 -18.94 -3.50
N HIS A 290 -6.88 -18.39 -3.38
CA HIS A 290 -5.62 -19.15 -3.39
C HIS A 290 -5.10 -19.54 -1.99
N ALA A 291 -5.96 -19.56 -0.97
CA ALA A 291 -5.59 -19.78 0.44
C ALA A 291 -4.70 -21.01 0.71
N VAL A 292 -4.80 -22.06 -0.13
CA VAL A 292 -3.95 -23.26 -0.01
C VAL A 292 -2.54 -22.97 -0.52
N SER A 293 -2.39 -22.37 -1.70
CA SER A 293 -1.10 -21.94 -2.28
C SER A 293 -0.37 -20.93 -1.38
N TRP A 294 -1.11 -20.04 -0.71
CA TRP A 294 -0.57 -19.15 0.32
C TRP A 294 -0.19 -19.88 1.61
N PHE A 295 -0.88 -20.97 1.98
CA PHE A 295 -0.52 -21.79 3.13
C PHE A 295 0.72 -22.67 2.88
N THR A 296 0.89 -23.17 1.65
CA THR A 296 2.02 -24.02 1.24
C THR A 296 3.27 -23.22 0.86
N GLY A 297 3.13 -21.94 0.50
CA GLY A 297 4.21 -21.11 -0.05
C GLY A 297 4.40 -21.27 -1.56
N GLU A 298 3.46 -21.95 -2.24
CA GLU A 298 3.46 -22.09 -3.70
C GLU A 298 3.15 -20.75 -4.39
N ALA A 299 2.25 -19.94 -3.83
CA ALA A 299 1.86 -18.65 -4.45
C ALA A 299 3.00 -17.62 -4.54
N VAL A 300 3.95 -17.64 -3.59
CA VAL A 300 5.13 -16.76 -3.64
C VAL A 300 6.05 -17.16 -4.79
N GLN A 301 6.17 -18.45 -5.09
CA GLN A 301 6.99 -18.95 -6.20
C GLN A 301 6.32 -18.74 -7.57
N GLU A 302 5.03 -18.41 -7.60
CA GLU A 302 4.33 -17.96 -8.81
C GLU A 302 4.54 -16.45 -9.01
N ASP A 303 4.30 -15.62 -7.98
CA ASP A 303 4.60 -14.18 -8.00
C ASP A 303 6.10 -13.90 -8.30
N ASP A 304 7.05 -14.65 -7.72
CA ASP A 304 8.52 -14.56 -7.97
C ASP A 304 8.94 -14.90 -9.42
N PHE A 305 8.09 -15.61 -10.20
CA PHE A 305 8.44 -16.07 -11.55
C PHE A 305 7.86 -15.20 -12.65
N GLU A 306 6.73 -14.52 -12.41
CA GLU A 306 6.18 -13.54 -13.35
C GLU A 306 7.11 -12.32 -13.50
N ASP A 307 7.81 -11.91 -12.44
CA ASP A 307 8.80 -10.80 -12.43
C ASP A 307 10.15 -11.16 -13.10
N LEU A 308 10.28 -12.38 -13.68
CA LEU A 308 11.48 -12.87 -14.36
C LEU A 308 11.32 -13.14 -15.86
N GLU A 309 10.13 -12.93 -16.45
CA GLU A 309 9.90 -13.12 -17.90
C GLU A 309 10.01 -11.82 -18.75
N GLU A 310 10.41 -10.66 -18.19
CA GLU A 310 10.57 -9.39 -18.93
C GLU A 310 12.02 -8.97 -19.33
N ASP A 311 13.09 -9.64 -18.87
CA ASP A 311 14.50 -9.16 -19.00
C ASP A 311 15.37 -9.93 -20.03
N ASP A 312 14.77 -10.55 -21.06
CA ASP A 312 15.46 -11.45 -22.03
C ASP A 312 15.16 -11.13 -23.54
N GLU A 313 14.81 -9.88 -23.87
CA GLU A 313 14.76 -9.37 -25.27
C GLU A 313 15.66 -8.11 -25.48
N ASP A 314 16.98 -8.28 -25.51
CA ASP A 314 17.92 -7.27 -26.05
C ASP A 314 19.25 -7.92 -26.56
N GLU A 315 19.15 -8.95 -27.41
CA GLU A 315 20.32 -9.58 -28.07
C GLU A 315 20.68 -8.89 -29.42
N ASP A 316 21.83 -8.23 -29.41
CA ASP A 316 22.71 -7.83 -30.52
C ASP A 316 22.13 -7.06 -31.74
N GLY A 317 22.62 -5.82 -31.89
CA GLY A 317 22.40 -4.94 -33.03
C GLY A 317 23.63 -4.10 -33.42
N GLU A 318 24.83 -4.67 -33.42
CA GLU A 318 26.00 -4.03 -34.04
C GLU A 318 25.82 -3.90 -35.56
N ASP A 319 25.83 -2.67 -36.08
CA ASP A 319 26.32 -2.40 -37.45
C ASP A 319 27.01 -1.03 -37.47
N ASP A 320 28.19 -0.97 -38.10
CA ASP A 320 29.20 0.10 -37.91
C ASP A 320 29.76 0.52 -39.27
N GLU A 321 29.07 1.45 -39.94
CA GLU A 321 29.48 2.01 -41.24
C GLU A 321 29.69 3.54 -41.16
N GLU A 322 30.96 3.97 -41.05
CA GLU A 322 31.39 5.33 -41.38
C GLU A 322 31.47 5.49 -42.91
N GLU A 323 30.84 6.53 -43.47
CA GLU A 323 31.22 7.11 -44.77
C GLU A 323 31.38 8.63 -44.65
N ASP A 324 32.64 9.10 -44.68
CA ASP A 324 32.98 10.45 -45.12
C ASP A 324 32.68 10.61 -46.62
N GLU A 325 32.16 11.76 -47.06
CA GLU A 325 32.76 12.46 -48.22
C GLU A 325 32.69 13.99 -48.00
N GLU A 326 33.70 14.68 -48.52
CA GLU A 326 33.93 16.13 -48.39
C GLU A 326 33.21 16.90 -49.51
N ASP A 327 32.99 18.21 -49.33
CA ASP A 327 33.00 19.14 -50.48
C ASP A 327 33.35 20.58 -50.04
N GLU A 328 34.12 21.27 -50.89
CA GLU A 328 34.73 22.60 -50.68
C GLU A 328 33.79 23.71 -51.29
N ASP A 329 33.99 25.04 -51.26
CA ASP A 329 35.04 25.96 -50.76
C ASP A 329 34.46 27.42 -50.66
N ASP A 330 35.34 28.44 -50.52
CA ASP A 330 35.18 29.86 -50.95
C ASP A 330 34.27 30.84 -50.14
N ASP A 331 34.63 32.13 -49.86
CA ASP A 331 35.87 32.90 -50.12
C ASP A 331 35.96 34.24 -49.29
N GLU A 332 37.13 34.94 -49.34
CA GLU A 332 37.53 36.33 -48.96
C GLU A 332 37.45 36.78 -47.44
N GLU A 333 38.45 37.37 -46.74
CA GLU A 333 39.44 38.50 -46.89
C GLU A 333 38.83 39.93 -46.81
N GLU A 334 39.42 41.03 -46.28
CA GLU A 334 40.77 41.49 -45.79
C GLU A 334 40.69 41.95 -44.27
N GLU A 335 41.65 42.50 -43.48
CA GLU A 335 43.13 42.66 -43.39
C GLU A 335 43.53 43.07 -41.91
N GLU A 336 44.71 42.67 -41.40
CA GLU A 336 45.68 43.32 -40.44
C GLU A 336 45.26 44.10 -39.12
N GLU A 337 46.14 44.49 -38.15
CA GLU A 337 47.61 44.39 -37.97
C GLU A 337 48.10 44.22 -36.49
N GLU A 338 49.36 43.79 -36.35
CA GLU A 338 50.39 43.86 -35.27
C GLU A 338 50.12 44.02 -33.73
N GLY A 339 50.99 43.35 -32.95
CA GLY A 339 51.06 43.48 -31.48
C GLY A 339 52.22 42.73 -30.77
N LYS A 340 53.44 42.74 -31.32
CA LYS A 340 54.57 41.89 -30.86
C LYS A 340 55.15 42.28 -29.47
N THR A 341 55.29 41.34 -28.51
CA THR A 341 56.60 41.04 -27.87
C THR A 341 56.72 39.80 -26.96
N ARG A 342 57.84 39.08 -27.19
CA ARG A 342 58.56 38.02 -26.44
C ARG A 342 58.57 38.21 -24.88
N LYS A 343 58.80 37.19 -24.02
CA LYS A 343 59.94 36.23 -24.07
C LYS A 343 59.93 35.17 -22.91
N LYS A 344 60.07 33.86 -23.24
CA LYS A 344 60.74 32.69 -22.55
C LYS A 344 60.63 32.52 -20.99
N THR A 345 60.67 31.32 -20.38
CA THR A 345 61.57 30.14 -20.60
C THR A 345 61.07 28.83 -19.92
N ALA A 346 61.33 27.67 -20.57
CA ALA A 346 61.89 26.40 -20.03
C ALA A 346 61.53 25.92 -18.59
N THR A 347 60.87 24.76 -18.36
CA THR A 347 61.38 23.35 -18.37
C THR A 347 62.54 23.07 -17.38
N THR A 348 62.61 21.98 -16.57
CA THR A 348 62.09 20.59 -16.76
C THR A 348 62.07 19.75 -15.44
N LYS A 349 61.43 18.56 -15.50
CA LYS A 349 61.63 17.26 -14.76
C LYS A 349 62.89 17.12 -13.84
N LYS A 350 62.94 16.28 -12.79
CA LYS A 350 62.60 14.83 -12.74
C LYS A 350 62.63 14.21 -11.29
N LYS A 351 62.17 12.94 -11.18
CA LYS A 351 62.28 11.89 -10.10
C LYS A 351 63.51 11.99 -9.13
N SER A 352 63.53 11.43 -7.90
CA SER A 352 63.34 9.97 -7.59
C SER A 352 63.36 9.54 -6.10
N GLY A 353 62.73 8.38 -5.79
CA GLY A 353 63.01 7.50 -4.62
C GLY A 353 62.14 7.73 -3.37
N GLY A 354 61.85 6.73 -2.52
CA GLY A 354 62.09 5.27 -2.61
C GLY A 354 62.09 4.57 -1.23
N ASP A 355 61.46 3.40 -1.12
CA ASP A 355 61.37 2.48 0.05
C ASP A 355 60.72 3.01 1.36
N GLY A 356 60.10 2.16 2.20
CA GLY A 356 59.78 0.73 2.04
C GLY A 356 59.20 0.06 3.30
N GLN A 357 58.41 -1.01 3.11
CA GLN A 357 57.96 -2.05 4.08
C GLN A 357 57.18 -1.63 5.35
N GLN A 358 56.37 -2.45 6.06
CA GLN A 358 55.62 -3.71 5.89
C GLN A 358 55.42 -4.27 7.32
N GLY A 359 54.24 -4.78 7.72
CA GLY A 359 54.08 -5.43 9.03
C GLY A 359 52.64 -5.82 9.38
N ASP A 360 52.47 -7.01 9.96
CA ASP A 360 51.16 -7.65 10.22
C ASP A 360 50.91 -7.87 11.75
N ARG A 361 49.81 -8.57 12.08
CA ARG A 361 49.24 -8.95 13.41
C ARG A 361 50.22 -9.83 14.27
N PRO A 362 49.92 -10.28 15.54
CA PRO A 362 48.63 -10.37 16.25
C PRO A 362 48.64 -10.19 17.82
N ALA A 363 47.51 -10.57 18.47
CA ALA A 363 47.36 -11.03 19.89
C ALA A 363 47.47 -9.97 21.02
N GLU A 364 47.00 -10.19 22.28
CA GLU A 364 46.36 -11.36 22.94
C GLU A 364 45.33 -10.97 24.05
N CYS A 365 44.79 -11.96 24.76
CA CYS A 365 43.68 -11.95 25.72
C CYS A 365 44.01 -11.35 27.11
N LYS A 366 42.97 -10.88 27.84
CA LYS A 366 42.79 -11.25 29.27
C LYS A 366 41.39 -11.03 29.84
N GLN A 367 40.90 -12.04 30.57
CA GLN A 367 39.82 -11.93 31.55
C GLN A 367 40.38 -11.53 32.92
N GLN A 368 39.56 -10.83 33.74
CA GLN A 368 39.44 -11.12 35.18
C GLN A 368 38.12 -10.58 35.72
#